data_AF-B1AU03-F1
#
_entry.id   AF-B1AU03-F1
#
_cell.length_a   1.000
_cell.length_b   1.000
_cell.length_c   1.000
_cell.angle_alpha   90.00
_cell.angle_beta   90.00
_cell.angle_gamma   90.00
#
_symmetry.space_group_name_H-M   'P 1'
#
loop_
_entity.id
_entity.type
_entity.pdbx_description
1 polymer ?
#
loop_
_entity_poly.entity_id
_entity_poly.type
_entity_poly.pdbx_seq_one_letter_code
_entity_poly.pdbx_strand_id
1 'polypeptide(L)'
;SLESTVEKREQALKTDLSDLTDHVQQLRKDLKALTCQLANLKNNGSEVACCPLHWTEHEGSCYWFSESEKSWPEADKYCRLENSHLVVVNSLEEQELGPTAAR
;
A
#
# COMPACT_ATOMS: atom_id res chain seq x y z
N SER A 1 32.20 -9.51 -27.29
CA SER A 1 32.00 -8.21 -27.96
C SER A 1 31.59 -7.17 -26.93
N LEU A 2 31.77 -5.88 -27.20
CA LEU A 2 31.29 -4.80 -26.32
C LEU A 2 29.79 -4.96 -26.01
N GLU A 3 29.02 -5.39 -27.01
CA GLU A 3 27.59 -5.69 -26.95
C GLU A 3 27.25 -6.72 -25.85
N SER A 4 27.92 -7.88 -25.85
CA SER A 4 27.73 -8.91 -24.82
C SER A 4 28.08 -8.44 -23.39
N THR A 5 28.90 -7.40 -23.24
CA THR A 5 29.21 -6.81 -21.93
C THR A 5 28.10 -5.85 -21.50
N VAL A 6 27.49 -5.11 -22.44
CA VAL A 6 26.35 -4.23 -22.17
C VAL A 6 25.12 -5.04 -21.76
N GLU A 7 24.80 -6.11 -22.49
CA GLU A 7 23.64 -6.97 -22.18
C GLU A 7 23.75 -7.61 -20.79
N LYS A 8 24.93 -8.12 -20.42
CA LYS A 8 25.18 -8.68 -19.08
C LYS A 8 24.98 -7.64 -17.98
N ARG A 9 25.40 -6.39 -18.21
CA ARG A 9 25.22 -5.30 -17.24
C ARG A 9 23.76 -4.86 -17.14
N GLU A 10 23.04 -4.82 -18.25
CA GLU A 10 21.61 -4.51 -18.25
C GLU A 10 20.80 -5.57 -17.47
N GLN A 11 21.12 -6.85 -17.69
CA GLN A 11 20.49 -7.94 -16.94
C GLN A 11 20.80 -7.85 -15.45
N ALA A 12 22.06 -7.62 -15.08
CA ALA A 12 22.44 -7.43 -13.68
C ALA A 12 21.69 -6.25 -13.03
N LEU A 13 21.62 -5.10 -13.71
CA LEU A 13 20.87 -3.94 -13.23
C LEU A 13 19.36 -4.21 -13.07
N LYS A 14 18.76 -5.00 -13.97
CA LYS A 14 17.36 -5.41 -13.85
C LYS A 14 17.13 -6.33 -12.65
N THR A 15 18.03 -7.30 -12.43
CA THR A 15 17.98 -8.18 -11.26
C THR A 15 18.10 -7.38 -9.97
N ASP A 16 19.11 -6.51 -9.88
CA ASP A 16 19.34 -5.67 -8.69
C ASP A 16 18.14 -4.75 -8.39
N LEU A 17 17.51 -4.19 -9.44
CA LEU A 17 16.30 -3.38 -9.28
C LEU A 17 15.11 -4.20 -8.79
N SER A 18 14.94 -5.42 -9.29
CA SER A 18 13.90 -6.34 -8.81
C SER A 18 14.12 -6.67 -7.33
N ASP A 19 15.33 -7.07 -6.97
CA ASP A 19 15.70 -7.43 -5.60
C ASP A 19 15.50 -6.23 -4.65
N LEU A 20 15.90 -5.02 -5.06
CA LEU A 20 15.67 -3.81 -4.25
C LEU A 20 14.18 -3.53 -4.06
N THR A 21 13.37 -3.71 -5.11
CA THR A 21 11.92 -3.54 -5.04
C THR A 21 11.30 -4.53 -4.05
N ASP A 22 11.74 -5.78 -4.08
CA ASP A 22 11.25 -6.83 -3.17
C ASP A 22 11.63 -6.53 -1.71
N HIS A 23 12.85 -6.05 -1.45
CA HIS A 23 13.26 -5.62 -0.11
C HIS A 23 12.42 -4.44 0.41
N VAL A 24 12.13 -3.44 -0.43
CA VAL A 24 11.27 -2.30 -0.06
C VAL A 24 9.85 -2.77 0.26
N GLN A 25 9.29 -3.69 -0.54
CA GLN A 25 7.98 -4.28 -0.27
C GLN A 25 7.96 -5.06 1.03
N GLN A 26 9.02 -5.79 1.35
CA GLN A 26 9.13 -6.54 2.60
C GLN A 26 9.19 -5.61 3.82
N LEU A 27 10.05 -4.58 3.77
CA LEU A 27 10.14 -3.57 4.83
C LEU A 27 8.79 -2.90 5.09
N ARG A 28 8.02 -2.62 4.04
CA ARG A 28 6.69 -2.05 4.15
C ARG A 28 5.70 -2.98 4.87
N LYS A 29 5.73 -4.29 4.57
CA LYS A 29 4.89 -5.29 5.26
C LYS A 29 5.25 -5.37 6.74
N ASP A 30 6.54 -5.40 7.04
CA ASP A 30 7.04 -5.50 8.42
C ASP A 30 6.67 -4.24 9.23
N LEU A 31 6.78 -3.05 8.62
CA LEU A 31 6.32 -1.79 9.23
C LEU A 31 4.81 -1.83 9.53
N LYS A 32 3.99 -2.29 8.58
CA LYS A 32 2.53 -2.42 8.78
C LYS A 32 2.21 -3.38 9.95
N ALA A 33 2.90 -4.52 10.02
CA ALA A 33 2.73 -5.48 11.11
C ALA A 33 3.13 -4.90 12.48
N LEU A 34 4.24 -4.15 12.53
CA LEU A 34 4.71 -3.53 13.75
C LEU A 34 3.78 -2.41 14.24
N THR A 35 3.30 -1.55 13.33
CA THR A 35 2.27 -0.53 13.64
C THR A 35 1.03 -1.18 14.27
N CYS A 36 0.63 -2.32 13.73
CA CYS A 36 -0.47 -3.12 14.24
C CYS A 36 -0.26 -3.63 15.67
N GLN A 37 0.89 -4.24 15.93
CA GLN A 37 1.24 -4.71 17.27
C GLN A 37 1.23 -3.56 18.29
N LEU A 38 1.72 -2.38 17.91
CA LEU A 38 1.68 -1.18 18.75
C LEU A 38 0.25 -0.72 19.06
N ALA A 39 -0.64 -0.72 18.07
CA ALA A 39 -2.05 -0.36 18.27
C ALA A 39 -2.74 -1.30 19.27
N ASN A 40 -2.51 -2.61 19.16
CA ASN A 40 -3.06 -3.60 20.07
C ASN A 40 -2.56 -3.43 21.50
N LEU A 41 -1.26 -3.17 21.67
CA LEU A 41 -0.66 -2.90 22.98
C LEU A 41 -1.22 -1.62 23.61
N LYS A 42 -1.40 -0.55 22.82
CA LYS A 42 -1.95 0.72 23.30
C LYS A 42 -3.40 0.59 23.77
N ASN A 43 -4.20 -0.25 23.11
CA ASN A 43 -5.62 -0.45 23.41
C ASN A 43 -5.88 -1.63 24.36
N ASN A 44 -4.86 -2.04 25.12
CA ASN A 44 -4.96 -3.08 26.15
C ASN A 44 -5.54 -4.41 25.64
N GLY A 45 -5.25 -4.77 24.39
CA GLY A 45 -5.69 -6.02 23.77
C GLY A 45 -7.10 -6.01 23.17
N SER A 46 -7.78 -4.86 23.10
CA SER A 46 -8.99 -4.68 22.28
C SER A 46 -8.67 -4.96 20.81
N GLU A 47 -9.51 -5.74 20.11
CA GLU A 47 -9.43 -5.96 18.66
C GLU A 47 -9.79 -4.66 17.93
N VAL A 48 -8.85 -3.72 17.89
CA VAL A 48 -8.95 -2.55 17.03
C VAL A 48 -8.44 -2.94 15.66
N ALA A 49 -9.27 -2.70 14.64
CA ALA A 49 -8.87 -2.96 13.27
C ALA A 49 -7.61 -2.16 12.91
N CYS A 50 -6.75 -2.85 12.20
CA CYS A 50 -5.33 -2.70 12.32
C CYS A 50 -4.83 -2.00 11.05
N CYS A 51 -4.85 -0.68 11.06
CA CYS A 51 -4.64 0.11 9.84
C CYS A 51 -3.20 0.61 9.68
N PRO A 52 -2.69 0.69 8.43
CA PRO A 52 -1.40 1.31 8.17
C PRO A 52 -1.36 2.76 8.68
N LEU A 53 -0.15 3.28 8.89
CA LEU A 53 0.03 4.70 9.22
C LEU A 53 -0.65 5.59 8.17
N HIS A 54 -1.40 6.60 8.63
CA HIS A 54 -2.18 7.53 7.80
C HIS A 54 -3.40 6.92 7.09
N TRP A 55 -3.82 5.72 7.48
CA TRP A 55 -5.10 5.14 7.09
C TRP A 55 -6.10 5.27 8.24
N THR A 56 -7.36 5.48 7.89
CA THR A 56 -8.48 5.61 8.82
C THR A 56 -9.20 4.27 8.94
N GLU A 57 -9.39 3.78 10.15
CA GLU A 57 -10.23 2.60 10.42
C GLU A 57 -11.70 2.99 10.40
N HIS A 58 -12.51 2.20 9.72
CA HIS A 58 -13.97 2.30 9.77
C HIS A 58 -14.59 0.93 9.47
N GLU A 59 -15.45 0.45 10.37
CA GLU A 59 -16.17 -0.84 10.26
C GLU A 59 -15.28 -2.04 9.92
N GLY A 60 -14.09 -2.11 10.52
CA GLY A 60 -13.15 -3.21 10.30
C GLY A 60 -12.38 -3.12 8.98
N SER A 61 -12.54 -2.04 8.22
CA SER A 61 -11.80 -1.75 7.00
C SER A 61 -10.90 -0.52 7.19
N CYS A 62 -9.82 -0.44 6.42
CA CYS A 62 -8.89 0.67 6.45
C CYS A 62 -9.04 1.49 5.19
N TYR A 63 -9.12 2.81 5.33
CA TYR A 63 -9.30 3.73 4.22
C TYR A 63 -8.14 4.72 4.12
N TRP A 64 -7.67 4.98 2.91
CA TRP A 64 -6.69 6.03 2.65
C TRP A 64 -7.19 7.00 1.60
N PHE A 65 -7.11 8.29 1.90
CA PHE A 65 -7.56 9.35 1.01
C PHE A 65 -6.38 9.96 0.28
N SER A 66 -6.43 9.99 -1.05
CA SER A 66 -5.37 10.62 -1.82
C SER A 66 -5.33 12.13 -1.58
N GLU A 67 -4.13 12.66 -1.32
CA GLU A 67 -3.91 14.11 -1.21
C GLU A 67 -3.97 14.85 -2.55
N SER A 68 -3.96 14.11 -3.66
CA SER A 68 -3.95 14.65 -5.02
C SER A 68 -4.97 13.93 -5.88
N GLU A 69 -5.65 14.66 -6.77
CA GLU A 69 -6.49 14.06 -7.80
C GLU A 69 -5.64 13.25 -8.79
N LYS A 70 -6.19 12.13 -9.25
CA LYS A 70 -5.58 11.24 -10.23
C LYS A 70 -6.65 10.76 -11.20
N SER A 71 -6.26 10.47 -12.44
CA SER A 71 -7.16 9.74 -13.33
C SER A 71 -7.43 8.35 -12.76
N TRP A 72 -8.58 7.77 -13.09
CA TRP A 72 -8.97 6.45 -12.59
C TRP A 72 -7.88 5.38 -12.77
N PRO A 73 -7.22 5.26 -13.96
CA PRO A 73 -6.16 4.26 -14.14
C PRO A 73 -4.92 4.50 -13.28
N GLU A 74 -4.58 5.76 -13.02
CA GLU A 74 -3.44 6.12 -12.16
C GLU A 74 -3.75 5.82 -10.69
N ALA A 75 -4.97 6.12 -10.25
CA ALA A 75 -5.43 5.81 -8.90
C ALA A 75 -5.47 4.30 -8.65
N ASP A 76 -6.00 3.54 -9.60
CA ASP A 76 -6.08 2.07 -9.55
C ASP A 76 -4.68 1.42 -9.51
N LYS A 77 -3.75 1.92 -10.33
CA LYS A 77 -2.34 1.50 -10.27
C LYS A 77 -1.71 1.83 -8.92
N TYR A 78 -1.97 3.03 -8.39
CA TYR A 78 -1.43 3.44 -7.10
C TYR A 78 -1.93 2.55 -5.97
N CYS A 79 -3.24 2.30 -5.87
CA CYS A 79 -3.80 1.43 -4.83
C CYS A 79 -3.17 0.03 -4.86
N ARG A 80 -3.01 -0.54 -6.06
CA ARG A 80 -2.32 -1.84 -6.18
C ARG A 80 -0.87 -1.83 -5.69
N LEU A 81 -0.13 -0.75 -5.94
CA LEU A 81 1.23 -0.57 -5.39
C LEU A 81 1.22 -0.46 -3.86
N GLU A 82 0.15 0.10 -3.31
CA GLU A 82 -0.07 0.21 -1.87
C GLU A 82 -0.60 -1.09 -1.23
N ASN A 83 -0.75 -2.16 -2.02
CA ASN A 83 -1.39 -3.43 -1.65
C ASN A 83 -2.82 -3.22 -1.10
N SER A 84 -3.56 -2.36 -1.79
CA SER A 84 -4.96 -2.02 -1.57
C SER A 84 -5.71 -1.96 -2.90
N HIS A 85 -7.00 -1.62 -2.83
CA HIS A 85 -7.86 -1.43 -3.98
C HIS A 85 -8.54 -0.06 -3.93
N LEU A 86 -9.02 0.43 -5.07
CA LEU A 86 -9.95 1.56 -5.06
C LEU A 86 -11.17 1.19 -4.22
N VAL A 87 -11.66 2.14 -3.43
CA VAL A 87 -12.85 1.91 -2.61
C VAL A 87 -14.04 1.53 -3.49
N VAL A 88 -14.74 0.48 -3.07
CA VAL A 88 -16.06 0.14 -3.60
C VAL A 88 -17.05 0.50 -2.50
N VAL A 89 -17.93 1.45 -2.79
CA VAL A 89 -18.92 1.96 -1.83
C VAL A 89 -20.07 0.95 -1.74
N ASN A 90 -20.21 0.34 -0.57
CA ASN A 90 -21.23 -0.66 -0.24
C ASN A 90 -22.29 -0.13 0.75
N SER A 91 -22.09 1.04 1.34
CA SER A 91 -23.03 1.67 2.28
C SER A 91 -23.17 3.18 2.03
N LEU A 92 -24.24 3.78 2.56
CA LEU A 92 -24.44 5.24 2.49
C LEU A 92 -23.38 5.99 3.31
N GLU A 93 -22.92 5.41 4.41
CA GLU A 93 -21.81 5.97 5.21
C GLU A 93 -20.49 5.95 4.43
N GLU A 94 -20.22 4.88 3.67
CA GLU A 94 -19.06 4.85 2.77
C GLU A 94 -19.17 5.86 1.62
N GLN A 95 -20.38 6.22 1.21
CA GLN A 95 -20.60 7.22 0.17
C GLN A 95 -20.16 8.62 0.62
N GLU A 96 -20.31 8.94 1.90
CA GLU A 96 -19.86 10.20 2.50
C GLU A 96 -18.33 10.29 2.65
N LEU A 97 -17.60 9.16 2.58
CA LEU A 97 -16.13 9.14 2.56
C LEU A 97 -15.57 9.67 1.22
N GLY A 98 -16.35 9.61 0.14
CA GLY A 98 -15.99 10.15 -1.17
C GLY A 98 -15.17 9.18 -2.08
N PRO A 99 -15.08 9.49 -3.39
CA PRO A 99 -14.59 8.55 -4.42
C PRO A 99 -13.07 8.37 -4.47
N THR A 100 -12.32 9.08 -3.63
CA THR A 100 -10.84 9.10 -3.65
C THR A 100 -10.20 8.19 -2.62
N ALA A 101 -10.99 7.37 -1.92
CA ALA A 101 -10.49 6.45 -0.91
C ALA A 101 -9.97 5.14 -1.53
N ALA A 102 -8.89 4.60 -0.96
CA ALA A 102 -8.45 3.22 -1.15
C ALA A 102 -8.91 2.37 0.03
N ARG A 103 -9.18 1.07 -0.19
CA ARG A 103 -9.57 0.08 0.82
C ARG A 103 -8.63 -1.12 0.81
#